data_AF-A0A1J4UIR0-F1
#
_entry.id   AF-A0A1J4UIR0-F1
#
_cell.length_a   1.000
_cell.length_b   1.000
_cell.length_c   1.000
_cell.angle_alpha   90.00
_cell.angle_beta   90.00
_cell.angle_gamma   90.00
#
_symmetry.space_group_name_H-M   'P 1'
#
loop_
_entity.id
_entity.type
_entity.pdbx_description
1 polymer ?
#
loop_
_entity_poly.entity_id
_entity_poly.type
_entity_poly.pdbx_seq_one_letter_code
_entity_poly.pdbx_strand_id
1 'polypeptide(L)'
;MNANKPVAEKSRELNINWQRLEIKGKTCPRCGSTETELEKAVTELRKRPELRGYEIRLKKTSMTKKKFDKNPLESNRIRINGSALDTLLNSKTGSSKCCGACGPTQCRTISV
;
A
#
# COMPACT_ATOMS: atom_id res chain seq x y z
N MET A 1 -28.24 40.56 7.80
CA MET A 1 -28.57 39.32 7.07
C MET A 1 -27.32 38.46 7.06
N ASN A 2 -27.24 37.48 7.96
CA ASN A 2 -26.03 36.69 8.19
C ASN A 2 -25.94 35.58 7.14
N ALA A 3 -24.99 35.71 6.21
CA ALA A 3 -24.62 34.61 5.32
C ALA A 3 -23.84 33.58 6.15
N ASN A 4 -24.47 32.43 6.35
CA ASN A 4 -23.93 31.27 7.05
C ASN A 4 -22.70 30.75 6.27
N LYS A 5 -21.50 30.93 6.82
CA LYS A 5 -20.26 30.40 6.25
C LYS A 5 -20.26 28.88 6.49
N PRO A 6 -20.06 28.02 5.47
CA PRO A 6 -19.99 26.59 5.69
C PRO A 6 -18.79 26.30 6.60
N VAL A 7 -19.07 25.72 7.77
CA VAL A 7 -18.05 25.15 8.65
C VAL A 7 -17.40 24.02 7.85
N ALA A 8 -16.12 24.17 7.52
CA ALA A 8 -15.36 23.14 6.83
C ALA A 8 -15.40 21.85 7.66
N GLU A 9 -16.10 20.83 7.15
CA GLU A 9 -16.06 19.49 7.75
C GLU A 9 -14.60 19.03 7.82
N LYS A 10 -14.19 18.59 8.99
CA LYS A 10 -12.83 18.11 9.25
C LYS A 10 -12.60 16.85 8.42
N SER A 11 -11.88 16.97 7.30
CA SER A 11 -11.54 15.85 6.42
C SER A 11 -10.88 14.72 7.22
N ARG A 12 -11.44 13.51 7.12
CA ARG A 12 -10.84 12.31 7.74
C ARG A 12 -9.85 11.71 6.76
N GLU A 13 -8.59 11.54 7.14
CA GLU A 13 -7.60 10.99 6.22
C GLU A 13 -7.59 9.45 6.23
N LEU A 14 -7.56 8.86 5.03
CA LEU A 14 -7.28 7.44 4.83
C LEU A 14 -5.92 7.30 4.14
N ASN A 15 -4.90 7.02 4.93
CA ASN A 15 -3.51 6.95 4.51
C ASN A 15 -3.12 5.51 4.15
N ILE A 16 -2.97 5.25 2.85
CA ILE A 16 -2.57 3.96 2.30
C ILE A 16 -1.10 4.04 1.89
N ASN A 17 -0.25 3.25 2.52
CA ASN A 17 1.18 3.21 2.23
C ASN A 17 1.53 1.84 1.67
N TRP A 18 2.17 1.80 0.50
CA TRP A 18 2.70 0.57 -0.07
C TRP A 18 4.20 0.67 -0.27
N GLN A 19 4.93 -0.29 0.28
CA GLN A 19 6.38 -0.34 0.22
C GLN A 19 6.86 -1.55 -0.58
N ARG A 20 7.85 -1.35 -1.44
CA ARG A 20 8.50 -2.41 -2.23
C ARG A 20 9.97 -2.16 -2.45
N LEU A 21 10.73 -3.22 -2.69
CA LEU A 21 12.06 -3.08 -3.28
C LEU A 21 11.94 -2.42 -4.66
N GLU A 22 12.73 -1.37 -4.86
CA GLU A 22 12.87 -0.70 -6.14
C GLU A 22 14.36 -0.56 -6.46
N ILE A 23 14.74 -0.91 -7.69
CA ILE A 23 16.09 -0.75 -8.21
C ILE A 23 15.98 0.04 -9.49
N LYS A 24 16.56 1.25 -9.51
CA LYS A 24 16.52 2.16 -10.67
C LYS A 24 15.08 2.42 -11.16
N GLY A 25 14.15 2.67 -10.25
CA GLY A 25 12.74 2.95 -10.58
C GLY A 25 11.90 1.73 -10.98
N LYS A 26 12.47 0.51 -10.94
CA LYS A 26 11.77 -0.73 -11.32
C LYS A 26 11.63 -1.68 -10.14
N THR A 27 10.53 -2.42 -10.10
CA THR A 27 10.28 -3.52 -9.15
C THR A 27 10.07 -4.85 -9.88
N CYS A 28 9.89 -5.96 -9.16
CA CYS A 28 9.61 -7.25 -9.79
C CYS A 28 8.15 -7.35 -10.28
N PRO A 29 7.84 -8.24 -11.24
CA PRO A 29 6.47 -8.42 -11.75
C PRO A 29 5.41 -8.67 -10.66
N ARG A 30 5.77 -9.42 -9.60
CA ARG A 30 4.87 -9.67 -8.45
C ARG A 30 4.49 -8.38 -7.71
N CYS A 31 5.48 -7.56 -7.38
CA CYS A 31 5.24 -6.25 -6.78
C CYS A 31 4.50 -5.32 -7.75
N GLY A 32 4.85 -5.35 -9.05
CA GLY A 32 4.18 -4.55 -10.08
C GLY A 32 2.69 -4.88 -10.20
N SER A 33 2.32 -6.17 -10.16
CA SER A 33 0.90 -6.56 -10.13
C SER A 33 0.19 -6.05 -8.87
N THR A 34 0.85 -6.06 -7.70
CA THR A 34 0.29 -5.45 -6.48
C THR A 34 0.10 -3.95 -6.64
N GLU A 35 1.00 -3.25 -7.33
CA GLU A 35 0.84 -1.82 -7.68
C GLU A 35 -0.46 -1.57 -8.42
N THR A 36 -0.66 -2.31 -9.51
CA THR A 36 -1.81 -2.16 -10.40
C THR A 36 -3.11 -2.42 -9.67
N GLU A 37 -3.20 -3.50 -8.89
CA GLU A 37 -4.42 -3.82 -8.14
C GLU A 37 -4.68 -2.83 -7.01
N LEU A 38 -3.63 -2.31 -6.36
CA LEU A 38 -3.77 -1.29 -5.34
C LEU A 38 -4.28 0.04 -5.92
N GLU A 39 -3.78 0.46 -7.07
CA GLU A 39 -4.25 1.66 -7.75
C GLU A 39 -5.72 1.55 -8.17
N LYS A 40 -6.13 0.39 -8.69
CA LYS A 40 -7.54 0.09 -8.98
C LYS A 40 -8.38 0.17 -7.71
N ALA A 41 -7.96 -0.50 -6.63
CA ALA A 41 -8.68 -0.48 -5.37
C ALA A 41 -8.83 0.94 -4.79
N VAL A 42 -7.77 1.76 -4.83
CA VAL A 42 -7.83 3.16 -4.39
C VAL A 42 -8.76 4.00 -5.26
N THR A 43 -8.75 3.76 -6.57
CA THR A 43 -9.66 4.43 -7.51
C THR A 43 -11.12 4.08 -7.20
N GLU A 44 -11.42 2.82 -6.92
CA GLU A 44 -12.76 2.39 -6.53
C GLU A 44 -13.16 2.93 -5.15
N LEU A 45 -12.25 2.95 -4.18
CA LEU A 45 -12.50 3.53 -2.85
C LEU A 45 -12.88 5.03 -2.96
N ARG A 46 -12.23 5.80 -3.83
CA ARG A 46 -12.55 7.22 -4.03
C ARG A 46 -13.95 7.47 -4.59
N LYS A 47 -14.54 6.47 -5.26
CA LYS A 47 -15.90 6.55 -5.81
C LYS A 47 -16.98 6.17 -4.79
N ARG A 48 -16.60 5.61 -3.63
CA ARG A 48 -17.53 5.12 -2.62
C ARG A 48 -18.26 6.28 -1.92
N PRO A 49 -19.60 6.35 -1.99
CA PRO A 49 -20.38 7.38 -1.30
C PRO A 49 -20.13 7.40 0.21
N GLU A 50 -19.85 6.24 0.81
CA GLU A 50 -19.58 6.06 2.25
C GLU A 50 -18.28 6.74 2.70
N LEU A 51 -17.38 7.02 1.76
CA LEU A 51 -16.11 7.70 1.99
C LEU A 51 -16.16 9.18 1.60
N ARG A 52 -17.36 9.74 1.36
CA ARG A 52 -17.53 11.18 1.18
C ARG A 52 -16.99 11.91 2.42
N GLY A 53 -16.12 12.90 2.19
CA GLY A 53 -15.43 13.63 3.26
C GLY A 53 -14.14 12.98 3.77
N TYR A 54 -13.72 11.83 3.22
CA TYR A 54 -12.39 11.29 3.44
C TYR A 54 -11.40 11.74 2.36
N GLU A 55 -10.19 12.08 2.78
CA GLU A 55 -9.06 12.27 1.87
C GLU A 55 -8.24 10.98 1.76
N ILE A 56 -8.34 10.31 0.60
CA ILE A 56 -7.66 9.03 0.36
C ILE A 56 -6.30 9.27 -0.30
N ARG A 57 -5.23 9.05 0.47
CA ARG A 57 -3.84 9.22 0.03
C ARG A 57 -3.18 7.87 -0.20
N LEU A 58 -2.72 7.60 -1.42
CA LEU A 58 -1.84 6.47 -1.73
C LEU A 58 -0.39 6.95 -1.83
N LYS A 59 0.47 6.47 -0.94
CA LYS A 59 1.92 6.71 -0.97
C LYS A 59 2.65 5.44 -1.34
N LYS A 60 3.40 5.50 -2.45
CA LYS A 60 4.32 4.44 -2.88
C LYS A 60 5.71 4.74 -2.32
N THR A 61 6.28 3.81 -1.56
CA THR A 61 7.57 3.99 -0.88
C THR A 61 8.58 2.98 -1.40
N SER A 62 9.74 3.47 -1.84
CA SER A 62 10.83 2.64 -2.33
C SER A 62 11.72 2.17 -1.17
N MET A 63 11.96 0.87 -1.12
CA MET A 63 12.93 0.23 -0.24
C MET A 63 14.23 0.02 -1.00
N THR A 64 15.36 0.30 -0.35
CA THR A 64 16.70 0.03 -0.92
C THR A 64 17.05 -1.45 -0.85
N LYS A 65 17.93 -1.91 -1.75
CA LYS A 65 18.43 -3.30 -1.74
C LYS A 65 19.05 -3.68 -0.39
N LYS A 66 19.82 -2.78 0.24
CA LYS A 66 20.41 -3.00 1.57
C LYS A 66 19.35 -3.25 2.67
N LYS A 67 18.22 -2.55 2.63
CA LYS A 67 17.11 -2.79 3.58
C LYS A 67 16.40 -4.10 3.26
N PHE A 68 16.18 -4.37 1.97
CA PHE A 68 15.57 -5.61 1.51
C PHE A 68 16.37 -6.85 1.94
N ASP A 69 17.69 -6.83 1.78
CA ASP A 69 18.55 -7.97 2.12
C ASP A 69 18.54 -8.30 3.61
N LYS A 70 18.29 -7.30 4.46
CA LYS A 70 18.13 -7.49 5.90
C LYS A 70 16.76 -8.06 6.25
N ASN A 71 15.71 -7.65 5.56
CA ASN A 71 14.35 -8.12 5.81
C ASN A 71 13.48 -8.10 4.54
N PRO A 72 13.53 -9.16 3.71
CA PRO A 72 12.76 -9.24 2.48
C PRO A 72 11.24 -9.19 2.69
N LEU A 73 10.77 -9.55 3.89
CA LEU A 73 9.35 -9.60 4.23
C LEU A 73 8.73 -8.21 4.44
N GLU A 74 9.55 -7.16 4.53
CA GLU A 74 9.08 -5.77 4.53
C GLU A 74 8.82 -5.21 3.12
N SER A 75 9.20 -5.96 2.08
CA SER A 75 8.81 -5.66 0.70
C SER A 75 7.38 -6.13 0.43
N ASN A 76 6.77 -5.53 -0.59
CA ASN A 76 5.39 -5.75 -1.01
C ASN A 76 4.38 -5.67 0.15
N ARG A 77 4.52 -4.65 1.01
CA ARG A 77 3.74 -4.49 2.23
C ARG A 77 2.83 -3.27 2.13
N ILE A 78 1.55 -3.46 2.43
CA ILE A 78 0.52 -2.43 2.44
C ILE A 78 0.16 -2.11 3.89
N ARG A 79 0.06 -0.82 4.22
CA ARG A 79 -0.41 -0.32 5.51
C ARG A 79 -1.55 0.67 5.30
N ILE A 80 -2.63 0.56 6.08
CA ILE A 80 -3.75 1.49 6.13
C ILE A 80 -3.72 2.18 7.49
N ASN A 81 -3.57 3.51 7.50
CA ASN A 81 -3.41 4.32 8.72
C ASN A 81 -2.35 3.75 9.68
N GLY A 82 -1.23 3.28 9.11
CA GLY A 82 -0.12 2.68 9.86
C GLY A 82 -0.27 1.19 10.16
N SER A 83 -1.49 0.63 10.13
CA SER A 83 -1.75 -0.78 10.41
C SER A 83 -1.51 -1.64 9.17
N ALA A 84 -0.83 -2.78 9.32
CA ALA A 84 -0.58 -3.69 8.20
C ALA A 84 -1.88 -4.31 7.70
N LEU A 85 -2.06 -4.37 6.38
CA LEU A 85 -3.30 -4.85 5.76
C LEU A 85 -3.62 -6.31 6.15
N ASP A 86 -2.60 -7.15 6.22
CA ASP A 86 -2.74 -8.55 6.66
C ASP A 86 -3.21 -8.68 8.11
N THR A 87 -2.80 -7.76 8.99
CA THR A 87 -3.34 -7.70 10.36
C THR A 87 -4.82 -7.31 10.36
N LEU A 88 -5.21 -6.34 9.54
CA LEU A 88 -6.61 -5.91 9.42
C LEU A 88 -7.51 -7.02 8.84
N LEU A 89 -6.95 -7.87 7.97
CA LEU A 89 -7.65 -8.97 7.32
C LEU A 89 -7.50 -10.31 8.06
N ASN A 90 -6.82 -10.35 9.22
CA ASN A 90 -6.45 -11.59 9.91
C ASN A 90 -5.80 -12.65 8.99
N SER A 91 -5.03 -12.19 7.99
CA SER A 91 -4.39 -13.05 6.99
C SER A 91 -3.01 -13.51 7.46
N LYS A 92 -2.52 -14.63 6.93
CA LYS A 92 -1.17 -15.12 7.24
C LYS A 92 -0.15 -14.57 6.25
N THR A 93 0.86 -13.85 6.76
CA THR A 93 2.05 -13.51 5.98
C THR A 93 2.95 -14.74 5.85
N GLY A 94 3.34 -15.06 4.63
CA GLY A 94 4.32 -16.10 4.30
C GLY A 94 5.46 -15.55 3.44
N SER A 95 6.29 -16.47 2.92
CA SER A 95 7.38 -16.15 2.01
C SER A 95 7.47 -17.14 0.86
N SER A 96 7.82 -16.67 -0.33
CA SER A 96 8.08 -17.52 -1.50
C SER A 96 9.18 -16.93 -2.37
N LYS A 97 9.89 -17.79 -3.12
CA LYS A 97 10.91 -17.35 -4.08
C LYS A 97 10.34 -16.30 -5.04
N CYS A 98 11.15 -15.29 -5.32
CA CYS A 98 10.77 -14.17 -6.17
C CYS A 98 11.58 -14.13 -7.48
N CYS A 99 11.45 -13.03 -8.22
CA CYS A 99 12.08 -12.82 -9.51
C CYS A 99 12.43 -11.34 -9.73
N GLY A 100 13.03 -11.02 -10.88
CA GLY A 100 13.34 -9.63 -11.27
C GLY A 100 14.19 -8.90 -10.23
N ALA A 101 13.80 -7.66 -9.88
CA ALA A 101 14.52 -6.84 -8.91
C ALA A 101 14.70 -7.49 -7.52
N CYS A 102 13.77 -8.36 -7.11
CA CYS A 102 13.85 -9.07 -5.83
C CYS A 102 14.76 -10.31 -5.87
N GLY A 103 15.12 -10.79 -7.07
CA GLY A 103 15.88 -12.02 -7.27
C GLY A 103 15.17 -13.26 -6.67
N PRO A 104 15.87 -14.40 -6.52
CA PRO A 104 15.29 -15.64 -6.02
C PRO A 104 15.04 -15.66 -4.49
N THR A 105 15.08 -14.50 -3.84
CA THR A 105 14.90 -14.32 -2.39
C THR A 105 13.52 -14.80 -1.94
N GLN A 106 13.42 -15.32 -0.71
CA GLN A 106 12.16 -15.63 -0.04
C GLN A 106 11.43 -14.32 0.31
N CYS A 107 10.68 -13.78 -0.66
CA CYS A 107 10.00 -12.49 -0.58
C CYS A 107 8.56 -12.67 -0.08
N ARG A 108 8.00 -11.61 0.52
CA ARG A 108 6.67 -11.61 1.14
C ARG A 108 5.58 -12.13 0.20
N THR A 109 4.78 -13.07 0.69
CA THR A 109 3.50 -13.47 0.09
C THR A 109 2.41 -13.45 1.17
N ILE A 110 1.15 -13.41 0.76
CA ILE A 110 0.01 -13.60 1.65
C ILE A 110 -0.70 -14.87 1.19
N SER A 111 -1.11 -15.71 2.14
CA SER A 111 -2.07 -16.78 1.92
C SER A 111 -3.36 -16.42 2.66
N VAL A 112 -4.47 -16.47 1.94
CA VAL A 112 -5.83 -16.33 2.47
C VAL A 112 -6.48 -17.70 2.61
#